data_AF-A0A821S277-F1
#
_entry.id   AF-A0A821S277-F1
#
_cell.length_a   1.000
_cell.length_b   1.000
_cell.length_c   1.000
_cell.angle_alpha   90.00
_cell.angle_beta   90.00
_cell.angle_gamma   90.00
#
_symmetry.space_group_name_H-M   'P 1'
#
loop_
_entity.id
_entity.type
_entity.pdbx_description
1 polymer ?
#
loop_
_entity_poly.entity_id
_entity_poly.type
_entity_poly.pdbx_seq_one_letter_code
_entity_poly.pdbx_strand_id
1 'polypeptide(L)'
;KTKNEDIDEKYRKVEEDTPISLAMLDVGQPFNATESIIVNETSQTLNVSCSLWYSLFTAPPLGAFGFYGMIILLVIGEVLYDGTYIWLTHSFQQLQNDQYHRSIGLKIFLILTIATLIVAVVRSSFYFYQILNGSNRFHNRMLSGLLYTSMRFFESNPSGRILNRVSKDQQVMDEVLPATLFDAIQVLMMTVGSIITIVIINPWMTLLLIFLGPAFCLLYRYYLRSSQQLKRMESVTRSPIFGLFTSSLNGLTTIRAFKVQNDMIRSFMSLIDTI
;
A
#
# COMPACT_ATOMS: atom_id res chain seq x y z
N LYS A 1 -63.96 -50.74 -13.06
CA LYS A 1 -63.67 -50.11 -11.75
C LYS A 1 -62.34 -50.59 -11.16
N THR A 2 -61.62 -51.49 -11.84
CA THR A 2 -60.47 -52.26 -11.31
C THR A 2 -59.12 -51.89 -11.96
N LYS A 3 -59.03 -50.75 -12.66
CA LYS A 3 -57.78 -50.30 -13.33
C LYS A 3 -57.20 -49.01 -12.75
N ASN A 4 -57.95 -48.31 -11.89
CA ASN A 4 -57.49 -47.10 -11.21
C ASN A 4 -56.97 -47.39 -9.80
N GLU A 5 -57.36 -48.50 -9.17
CA GLU A 5 -56.85 -48.91 -7.84
C GLU A 5 -55.40 -49.45 -7.92
N ASP A 6 -55.04 -50.15 -9.00
CA ASP A 6 -53.66 -50.64 -9.22
C ASP A 6 -52.63 -49.51 -9.50
N ILE A 7 -53.11 -48.34 -9.93
CA ILE A 7 -52.26 -47.19 -10.24
C ILE A 7 -51.94 -46.44 -8.94
N ASP A 8 -52.92 -46.24 -8.07
CA ASP A 8 -52.74 -45.58 -6.77
C ASP A 8 -51.89 -46.43 -5.80
N GLU A 9 -51.98 -47.76 -5.85
CA GLU A 9 -51.13 -48.64 -5.03
C GLU A 9 -49.67 -48.68 -5.52
N LYS A 10 -49.45 -48.49 -6.84
CA LYS A 10 -48.11 -48.39 -7.42
C LYS A 10 -47.42 -47.06 -7.10
N TYR A 11 -48.18 -45.96 -6.92
CA TYR A 11 -47.61 -44.68 -6.48
C TYR A 11 -47.41 -44.62 -4.96
N ARG A 12 -48.29 -45.24 -4.17
CA ARG A 12 -48.16 -45.28 -2.71
C ARG A 12 -46.94 -46.09 -2.24
N LYS A 13 -46.56 -47.16 -2.96
CA LYS A 13 -45.32 -47.93 -2.65
C LYS A 13 -44.02 -47.24 -3.05
N VAL A 14 -44.04 -46.25 -3.95
CA VAL A 14 -42.82 -45.50 -4.32
C VAL A 14 -42.50 -44.40 -3.30
N GLU A 15 -43.51 -43.94 -2.55
CA GLU A 15 -43.34 -42.88 -1.55
C GLU A 15 -42.88 -43.39 -0.18
N GLU A 16 -43.01 -44.70 0.10
CA GLU A 16 -42.68 -45.31 1.39
C GLU A 16 -41.26 -45.91 1.49
N ASP A 17 -40.58 -46.18 0.36
CA ASP A 17 -39.26 -46.85 0.32
C ASP A 17 -38.07 -45.93 -0.06
N THR A 18 -38.28 -44.62 -0.13
CA THR A 18 -37.15 -43.68 -0.32
C THR A 18 -36.87 -42.93 0.98
N PRO A 19 -35.77 -43.19 1.70
CA PRO A 19 -35.36 -42.33 2.79
C PRO A 19 -34.86 -41.01 2.19
N ILE A 20 -35.76 -40.02 2.09
CA ILE A 20 -35.48 -38.63 1.67
C ILE A 20 -34.57 -37.89 2.68
N SER A 21 -34.06 -38.57 3.71
CA SER A 21 -33.32 -37.95 4.82
C SER A 21 -31.79 -38.19 4.83
N LEU A 22 -31.15 -38.78 3.81
CA LEU A 22 -29.70 -39.07 3.89
C LEU A 22 -28.89 -38.93 2.59
N ALA A 23 -29.39 -38.21 1.59
CA ALA A 23 -28.63 -37.90 0.36
C ALA A 23 -28.35 -36.40 0.15
N MET A 24 -28.92 -35.52 0.99
CA MET A 24 -28.64 -34.07 0.98
C MET A 24 -27.55 -33.64 1.98
N LEU A 25 -26.90 -34.60 2.65
CA LEU A 25 -25.81 -34.36 3.61
C LEU A 25 -24.45 -34.86 3.12
N ASP A 26 -24.20 -34.96 1.82
CA ASP A 26 -22.83 -35.02 1.30
C ASP A 26 -22.23 -33.61 1.16
N VAL A 27 -22.15 -32.91 2.30
CA VAL A 27 -21.43 -31.64 2.49
C VAL A 27 -19.93 -31.93 2.78
N GLY A 28 -19.46 -33.16 2.50
CA GLY A 28 -18.14 -33.65 2.90
C GLY A 28 -17.12 -33.80 1.77
N GLN A 29 -17.52 -33.69 0.50
CA GLN A 29 -16.56 -33.67 -0.60
C GLN A 29 -15.85 -32.29 -0.63
N PRO A 30 -14.51 -32.21 -0.59
CA PRO A 30 -13.83 -30.94 -0.80
C PRO A 30 -14.28 -30.40 -2.16
N PHE A 31 -14.95 -29.24 -2.14
CA PHE A 31 -15.28 -28.51 -3.36
C PHE A 31 -14.00 -28.40 -4.18
N ASN A 32 -13.95 -29.13 -5.31
CA ASN A 32 -12.79 -29.12 -6.19
C ASN A 32 -12.71 -27.72 -6.80
N ALA A 33 -11.88 -26.86 -6.19
CA ALA A 33 -11.70 -25.46 -6.53
C ALA A 33 -11.17 -25.25 -7.97
N THR A 34 -10.92 -26.33 -8.71
CA THR A 34 -10.49 -26.34 -10.11
C THR A 34 -11.62 -26.10 -11.13
N GLU A 35 -12.90 -26.12 -10.75
CA GLU A 35 -14.03 -25.90 -11.67
C GLU A 35 -14.73 -24.55 -11.54
N SER A 36 -14.36 -23.71 -10.57
CA SER A 36 -14.85 -22.33 -10.57
C SER A 36 -14.17 -21.54 -11.68
N ILE A 37 -14.93 -21.13 -12.70
CA ILE A 37 -14.50 -20.21 -13.78
C ILE A 37 -13.82 -18.94 -13.18
N ILE A 38 -14.22 -18.59 -11.96
CA ILE A 38 -13.63 -17.52 -11.18
C ILE A 38 -12.32 -18.01 -10.56
N VAL A 39 -11.21 -17.66 -11.20
CA VAL A 39 -9.87 -17.80 -10.63
C VAL A 39 -9.75 -16.94 -9.37
N ASN A 40 -9.47 -17.57 -8.23
CA ASN A 40 -9.10 -16.85 -7.01
C ASN A 40 -7.69 -16.26 -7.17
N GLU A 41 -7.53 -14.98 -6.83
CA GLU A 41 -6.24 -14.29 -6.98
C GLU A 41 -5.17 -14.93 -6.12
N THR A 42 -4.08 -15.37 -6.75
CA THR A 42 -2.88 -15.76 -6.03
C THR A 42 -2.13 -14.50 -5.61
N SER A 43 -1.96 -14.30 -4.31
CA SER A 43 -1.10 -13.23 -3.79
C SER A 43 0.36 -13.56 -4.13
N GLN A 44 0.87 -13.03 -5.24
CA GLN A 44 2.29 -13.14 -5.58
C GLN A 44 3.17 -12.22 -4.71
N THR A 45 4.44 -12.62 -4.62
CA THR A 45 5.46 -12.31 -3.60
C THR A 45 5.82 -10.83 -3.38
N LEU A 46 6.17 -10.52 -2.13
CA LEU A 46 6.61 -9.22 -1.58
C LEU A 46 7.79 -8.51 -2.27
N ASN A 47 8.43 -9.08 -3.30
CA ASN A 47 9.67 -8.56 -3.85
C ASN A 47 9.47 -7.91 -5.22
N VAL A 48 9.58 -6.58 -5.26
CA VAL A 48 9.45 -5.79 -6.50
C VAL A 48 10.81 -5.69 -7.19
N SER A 49 10.86 -6.00 -8.49
CA SER A 49 12.11 -5.90 -9.26
C SER A 49 12.58 -4.44 -9.39
N CYS A 50 13.87 -4.17 -9.17
CA CYS A 50 14.49 -2.86 -9.42
C CYS A 50 14.30 -2.37 -10.86
N SER A 51 14.12 -3.29 -11.82
CA SER A 51 13.79 -2.94 -13.20
C SER A 51 12.45 -2.23 -13.33
N LEU A 52 11.48 -2.54 -12.46
CA LEU A 52 10.16 -1.90 -12.46
C LEU A 52 10.29 -0.45 -11.99
N TRP A 53 11.03 -0.23 -10.90
CA TRP A 53 11.34 1.10 -10.38
C TRP A 53 12.06 1.96 -11.41
N TYR A 54 13.06 1.38 -12.10
CA TYR A 54 13.73 2.06 -13.19
C TYR A 54 12.75 2.41 -14.33
N SER A 55 11.86 1.49 -14.71
CA SER A 55 10.84 1.75 -15.74
C SER A 55 9.82 2.84 -15.34
N LEU A 56 9.55 3.00 -14.05
CA LEU A 56 8.66 4.02 -13.51
C LEU A 56 9.29 5.41 -13.64
N PHE A 57 10.53 5.56 -13.18
CA PHE A 57 11.20 6.86 -13.18
C PHE A 57 11.79 7.29 -14.53
N THR A 58 11.99 6.35 -15.46
CA THR A 58 12.48 6.63 -16.82
C THR A 58 11.35 6.79 -17.84
N ALA A 59 10.14 7.12 -17.39
CA ALA A 59 9.06 7.42 -18.30
C ALA A 59 9.35 8.69 -19.13
N PRO A 60 8.83 8.77 -20.38
CA PRO A 60 8.90 9.99 -21.19
C PRO A 60 8.26 11.18 -20.47
N PRO A 61 8.71 12.43 -20.72
CA PRO A 61 9.53 12.86 -21.86
C PRO A 61 11.05 12.83 -21.66
N LEU A 62 11.56 12.96 -20.42
CA LEU A 62 13.00 13.11 -20.18
C LEU A 62 13.76 11.78 -20.10
N GLY A 63 13.06 10.64 -19.96
CA GLY A 63 13.67 9.31 -19.94
C GLY A 63 14.74 9.16 -18.86
N ALA A 64 15.86 8.52 -19.20
CA ALA A 64 16.97 8.31 -18.27
C ALA A 64 17.64 9.62 -17.82
N PHE A 65 17.70 10.64 -18.68
CA PHE A 65 18.25 11.95 -18.33
C PHE A 65 17.45 12.60 -17.19
N GLY A 66 16.12 12.51 -17.24
CA GLY A 66 15.25 12.99 -16.17
C GLY A 66 15.49 12.27 -14.84
N PHE A 67 15.73 10.96 -14.88
CA PHE A 67 16.02 10.17 -13.67
C PHE A 67 17.35 10.58 -13.02
N TYR A 68 18.44 10.69 -13.78
CA TYR A 68 19.72 11.14 -13.24
C TYR A 68 19.67 12.60 -12.79
N GLY A 69 18.97 13.47 -13.54
CA GLY A 69 18.72 14.85 -13.15
C GLY A 69 17.95 14.95 -11.83
N MET A 70 16.97 14.08 -11.59
CA MET A 70 16.23 14.00 -10.33
C MET A 70 17.14 13.64 -9.16
N ILE A 71 18.00 12.61 -9.32
CA ILE A 71 18.94 12.21 -8.26
C ILE A 71 19.90 13.35 -7.93
N ILE A 72 20.48 13.99 -8.95
CA ILE A 72 21.39 15.12 -8.76
C ILE A 72 20.67 16.26 -8.02
N LEU A 73 19.45 16.59 -8.43
CA LEU A 73 18.65 17.65 -7.81
C LEU A 73 18.29 17.32 -6.35
N LEU A 74 18.01 16.06 -6.03
CA LEU A 74 17.77 15.59 -4.67
C LEU A 74 19.02 15.76 -3.79
N VAL A 75 20.19 15.35 -4.30
CA VAL A 75 21.47 15.49 -3.58
C VAL A 75 21.84 16.96 -3.38
N ILE A 76 21.70 17.79 -4.42
CA ILE A 76 21.95 19.24 -4.32
C ILE A 76 21.03 19.88 -3.28
N GLY A 77 19.75 19.51 -3.26
CA GLY A 77 18.79 20.01 -2.28
C GLY A 77 19.20 19.69 -0.84
N GLU A 78 19.64 18.46 -0.60
CA GLU A 78 20.08 18.03 0.73
C GLU A 78 21.37 18.73 1.17
N VAL A 79 22.37 18.78 0.29
CA VAL A 79 23.65 19.46 0.57
C VAL A 79 23.43 20.95 0.86
N LEU A 80 22.49 21.60 0.17
CA LEU A 80 22.18 23.00 0.42
C LEU A 80 21.45 23.22 1.75
N TYR A 81 20.54 22.31 2.12
CA TYR A 81 19.83 22.34 3.40
C TYR A 81 20.80 22.18 4.59
N ASP A 82 21.58 21.10 4.60
CA ASP A 82 22.58 20.84 5.65
C ASP A 82 23.72 21.85 5.62
N GLY A 83 24.15 22.27 4.42
CA GLY A 83 25.18 23.29 4.25
C GLY A 83 24.78 24.63 4.86
N THR A 84 23.51 25.02 4.75
CA THR A 84 22.97 26.23 5.42
C THR A 84 23.05 26.09 6.94
N TYR A 85 22.72 24.91 7.48
CA TYR A 85 22.80 24.63 8.92
C TYR A 85 24.25 24.62 9.45
N ILE A 86 25.18 23.99 8.73
CA ILE A 86 26.61 23.97 9.06
C ILE A 86 27.17 25.39 9.06
N TRP A 87 26.88 26.17 8.02
CA TRP A 87 27.31 27.56 7.91
C TRP A 87 26.81 28.40 9.10
N LEU A 88 25.54 28.23 9.48
CA LEU A 88 24.96 28.92 10.63
C LEU A 88 25.66 28.54 11.92
N THR A 89 25.91 27.24 12.13
CA THR A 89 26.57 26.72 13.33
C THR A 89 27.99 27.27 13.47
N HIS A 90 28.77 27.28 12.38
CA HIS A 90 30.12 27.84 12.39
C HIS A 90 30.13 29.36 12.61
N SER A 91 29.17 30.07 12.03
CA SER A 91 29.08 31.53 12.13
C SER A 91 28.49 32.01 13.45
N PHE A 92 27.92 31.11 14.26
CA PHE A 92 27.14 31.43 15.46
C PHE A 92 27.91 32.33 16.45
N GLN A 93 29.17 31.97 16.76
CA GLN A 93 29.97 32.72 17.73
C GLN A 93 30.32 34.14 17.24
N GLN A 94 30.55 34.32 15.94
CA GLN A 94 30.84 35.62 15.33
C GLN A 94 29.59 36.51 15.30
N LEU A 95 28.42 35.93 15.07
CA LEU A 95 27.12 36.63 15.08
C LEU A 95 26.73 37.13 16.47
N GLN A 96 27.19 36.47 17.53
CA GLN A 96 26.85 36.82 18.91
C GLN A 96 27.66 38.01 19.43
N ASN A 97 28.94 38.09 19.07
CA ASN A 97 29.87 39.06 19.68
C ASN A 97 29.84 40.44 18.99
N ASP A 98 29.60 40.50 17.68
CA ASP A 98 29.73 41.73 16.90
C ASP A 98 28.43 42.15 16.20
N GLN A 99 27.92 43.35 16.54
CA GLN A 99 26.69 43.90 15.94
C GLN A 99 26.77 44.08 14.41
N TYR A 100 27.95 44.44 13.90
CA TYR A 100 28.19 44.59 12.46
C TYR A 100 28.09 43.25 11.73
N HIS A 101 28.82 42.23 12.22
CA HIS A 101 28.80 40.87 11.66
C HIS A 101 27.41 40.22 11.77
N ARG A 102 26.66 40.51 12.84
CA ARG A 102 25.28 40.08 13.00
C ARG A 102 24.38 40.57 11.87
N SER A 103 24.43 41.86 11.54
CA SER A 103 23.57 42.44 10.49
C SER A 103 23.84 41.86 9.10
N ILE A 104 25.10 41.55 8.79
CA ILE A 104 25.52 40.97 7.52
C ILE A 104 25.19 39.48 7.47
N GLY A 105 25.49 38.74 8.53
CA GLY A 105 25.25 37.30 8.55
C GLY A 105 23.75 36.95 8.57
N LEU A 106 22.89 37.77 9.16
CA LEU A 106 21.43 37.59 9.01
C LEU A 106 20.97 37.75 7.55
N LYS A 107 21.57 38.66 6.78
CA LYS A 107 21.27 38.80 5.34
C LYS A 107 21.74 37.57 4.55
N ILE A 108 22.93 37.07 4.83
CA ILE A 108 23.47 35.86 4.20
C ILE A 108 22.58 34.65 4.52
N PHE A 109 22.22 34.48 5.79
CA PHE A 109 21.32 33.41 6.23
C PHE A 109 19.96 33.48 5.52
N LEU A 110 19.38 34.68 5.37
CA LEU A 110 18.12 34.88 4.66
C LEU A 110 18.24 34.49 3.18
N ILE A 111 19.34 34.87 2.50
CA ILE A 111 19.58 34.50 1.11
C ILE A 111 19.74 32.98 0.96
N LEU A 112 20.53 32.33 1.83
CA LEU A 112 20.72 30.87 1.82
C LEU A 112 19.41 30.12 2.08
N THR A 113 18.60 30.61 3.01
CA THR A 113 17.29 30.02 3.34
C THR A 113 16.32 30.14 2.16
N ILE A 114 16.26 31.30 1.50
CA ILE A 114 15.44 31.50 0.30
C ILE A 114 15.92 30.61 -0.84
N ALA A 115 17.24 30.51 -1.07
CA ALA A 115 17.80 29.62 -2.08
C ALA A 115 17.42 28.15 -1.81
N THR A 116 17.53 27.70 -0.56
CA THR A 116 17.12 26.36 -0.13
C THR A 116 15.64 26.11 -0.37
N LEU A 117 14.79 27.09 -0.06
CA LEU A 117 13.35 27.00 -0.31
C LEU A 117 13.03 26.86 -1.80
N ILE A 118 13.67 27.67 -2.66
CA ILE A 118 13.48 27.61 -4.11
C ILE A 118 13.89 26.23 -4.64
N VAL A 119 15.07 25.73 -4.25
CA VAL A 119 15.53 24.39 -4.63
C VAL A 119 14.59 23.31 -4.11
N ALA A 120 14.03 23.47 -2.91
CA ALA A 120 13.06 22.54 -2.34
C ALA A 120 11.74 22.48 -3.13
N VAL A 121 11.25 23.61 -3.64
CA VAL A 121 10.06 23.64 -4.49
C VAL A 121 10.35 23.06 -5.88
N VAL A 122 11.50 23.38 -6.46
CA VAL A 122 11.91 22.83 -7.77
C VAL A 122 12.10 21.31 -7.68
N ARG A 123 12.77 20.80 -6.65
CA ARG A 123 12.99 19.34 -6.47
C ARG A 123 11.68 18.60 -6.26
N SER A 124 10.75 19.11 -5.45
CA SER A 124 9.47 18.43 -5.20
C SER A 124 8.63 18.42 -6.47
N SER A 125 8.53 19.56 -7.15
CA SER A 125 7.76 19.68 -8.40
C SER A 125 8.30 18.75 -9.48
N PHE A 126 9.62 18.67 -9.64
CA PHE A 126 10.25 17.80 -10.62
C PHE A 126 10.05 16.31 -10.29
N TYR A 127 10.15 15.93 -9.01
CA TYR A 127 9.86 14.56 -8.56
C TYR A 127 8.41 14.15 -8.89
N PHE A 128 7.43 14.97 -8.51
CA PHE A 128 6.02 14.69 -8.77
C PHE A 128 5.72 14.64 -10.26
N TYR A 129 6.33 15.52 -11.06
CA TYR A 129 6.20 15.48 -12.51
C TYR A 129 6.70 14.15 -13.10
N GLN A 130 7.88 13.67 -12.68
CA GLN A 130 8.45 12.41 -13.17
C GLN A 130 7.59 11.19 -12.80
N ILE A 131 7.15 11.09 -11.55
CA ILE A 131 6.39 9.93 -11.09
C ILE A 131 4.96 9.87 -11.67
N LEU A 132 4.31 11.02 -11.86
CA LEU A 132 2.99 11.10 -12.51
C LEU A 132 3.08 10.71 -13.99
N ASN A 133 4.12 11.13 -14.70
CA ASN A 133 4.38 10.65 -16.07
C ASN A 133 4.64 9.14 -16.10
N GLY A 134 5.37 8.63 -15.11
CA GLY A 134 5.53 7.20 -14.85
C GLY A 134 4.19 6.48 -14.73
N SER A 135 3.33 6.97 -13.84
CA SER A 135 2.01 6.39 -13.61
C SER A 135 1.14 6.42 -14.87
N ASN A 136 1.10 7.54 -15.60
CA ASN A 136 0.40 7.63 -16.88
C ASN A 136 0.89 6.60 -17.90
N ARG A 137 2.20 6.33 -17.96
CA ARG A 137 2.75 5.28 -18.83
C ARG A 137 2.25 3.90 -18.40
N PHE A 138 2.21 3.60 -17.10
CA PHE A 138 1.69 2.34 -16.58
C PHE A 138 0.19 2.20 -16.89
N HIS A 139 -0.60 3.26 -16.68
CA HIS A 139 -2.01 3.31 -17.04
C HIS A 139 -2.22 2.99 -18.52
N ASN A 140 -1.50 3.68 -19.41
CA ASN A 140 -1.61 3.47 -20.86
C ASN A 140 -1.20 2.07 -21.29
N ARG A 141 -0.15 1.49 -20.68
CA ARG A 141 0.27 0.10 -20.97
C ARG A 141 -0.77 -0.91 -20.49
N MET A 142 -1.33 -0.70 -19.31
CA MET A 142 -2.39 -1.55 -18.76
C MET A 142 -3.65 -1.49 -19.63
N LEU A 143 -4.09 -0.29 -20.00
CA LEU A 143 -5.23 -0.08 -20.88
C LEU A 143 -5.00 -0.72 -22.25
N SER A 144 -3.82 -0.52 -22.85
CA SER A 144 -3.47 -1.15 -24.13
C SER A 144 -3.50 -2.68 -24.01
N GLY A 145 -2.94 -3.24 -22.94
CA GLY A 145 -2.98 -4.68 -22.68
C GLY A 145 -4.40 -5.22 -22.56
N LEU A 146 -5.31 -4.47 -21.94
CA LEU A 146 -6.73 -4.82 -21.87
C LEU A 146 -7.41 -4.74 -23.24
N LEU A 147 -7.11 -3.74 -24.06
CA LEU A 147 -7.70 -3.62 -25.40
C LEU A 147 -7.24 -4.72 -26.37
N TYR A 148 -6.01 -5.21 -26.21
CA TYR A 148 -5.43 -6.26 -27.07
C TYR A 148 -5.55 -7.69 -26.50
N THR A 149 -6.17 -7.87 -25.33
CA THR A 149 -6.34 -9.21 -24.75
C THR A 149 -7.44 -10.00 -25.45
N SER A 150 -7.37 -11.33 -25.38
CA SER A 150 -8.36 -12.23 -26.00
C SER A 150 -9.73 -12.13 -25.31
N MET A 151 -10.82 -12.36 -26.05
CA MET A 151 -12.18 -12.37 -25.49
C MET A 151 -12.34 -13.35 -24.31
N ARG A 152 -11.61 -14.47 -24.32
CA ARG A 152 -11.57 -15.46 -23.24
C ARG A 152 -11.21 -14.86 -21.88
N PHE A 153 -10.38 -13.82 -21.85
CA PHE A 153 -10.03 -13.11 -20.62
C PHE A 153 -11.26 -12.40 -20.02
N PHE A 154 -12.08 -11.77 -20.86
CA PHE A 154 -13.30 -11.08 -20.44
C PHE A 154 -14.45 -12.03 -20.09
N GLU A 155 -14.50 -13.22 -20.70
CA GLU A 155 -15.45 -14.27 -20.31
C GLU A 155 -15.12 -14.84 -18.92
N SER A 156 -13.83 -14.94 -18.59
CA SER A 156 -13.37 -15.48 -17.30
C SER A 156 -13.37 -14.43 -16.18
N ASN A 157 -13.33 -13.14 -16.52
CA ASN A 157 -13.21 -12.04 -15.57
C ASN A 157 -14.34 -11.01 -15.80
N PRO A 158 -15.33 -10.94 -14.89
CA PRO A 158 -16.40 -9.95 -14.97
C PRO A 158 -15.84 -8.52 -15.11
N SER A 159 -16.44 -7.71 -15.98
CA SER A 159 -16.00 -6.34 -16.24
C SER A 159 -15.90 -5.47 -14.98
N GLY A 160 -16.83 -5.63 -14.04
CA GLY A 160 -16.80 -4.94 -12.75
C GLY A 160 -15.57 -5.29 -11.89
N ARG A 161 -15.08 -6.54 -11.95
CA ARG A 161 -13.86 -6.96 -11.24
C ARG A 161 -12.62 -6.32 -11.84
N ILE A 162 -12.53 -6.32 -13.18
CA ILE A 162 -11.43 -5.71 -13.91
C ILE A 162 -11.37 -4.21 -13.59
N LEU A 163 -12.51 -3.52 -13.70
CA LEU A 163 -12.58 -2.08 -13.40
C LEU A 163 -12.16 -1.79 -11.96
N ASN A 164 -12.71 -2.50 -10.98
CA ASN A 164 -12.38 -2.27 -9.58
C ASN A 164 -10.88 -2.46 -9.29
N ARG A 165 -10.26 -3.48 -9.90
CA ARG A 165 -8.83 -3.74 -9.75
C ARG A 165 -7.96 -2.67 -10.40
N VAL A 166 -8.21 -2.37 -11.68
CA VAL A 166 -7.49 -1.36 -12.46
C VAL A 166 -7.58 0.02 -11.80
N SER A 167 -8.78 0.43 -11.37
CA SER A 167 -9.00 1.71 -10.70
C SER A 167 -8.30 1.77 -9.34
N LYS A 168 -8.36 0.70 -8.55
CA LYS A 168 -7.70 0.65 -7.24
C LYS A 168 -6.17 0.66 -7.36
N ASP A 169 -5.61 -0.13 -8.28
CA ASP A 169 -4.17 -0.19 -8.52
C ASP A 169 -3.65 1.15 -9.06
N GLN A 170 -4.40 1.80 -9.94
CA GLN A 170 -4.08 3.15 -10.45
C GLN A 170 -4.13 4.20 -9.34
N GLN A 171 -5.15 4.18 -8.48
CA GLN A 171 -5.23 5.10 -7.34
C GLN A 171 -4.01 4.96 -6.41
N VAL A 172 -3.60 3.73 -6.09
CA VAL A 172 -2.41 3.50 -5.26
C VAL A 172 -1.16 4.06 -5.96
N MET A 173 -1.04 3.92 -7.27
CA MET A 173 0.10 4.41 -8.05
C MET A 173 0.14 5.95 -8.15
N ASP A 174 -1.02 6.61 -8.21
CA ASP A 174 -1.12 8.07 -8.36
C ASP A 174 -1.09 8.84 -7.04
N GLU A 175 -1.62 8.26 -5.97
CA GLU A 175 -1.83 8.97 -4.70
C GLU A 175 -0.89 8.47 -3.60
N VAL A 176 -0.86 7.16 -3.36
CA VAL A 176 -0.15 6.58 -2.22
C VAL A 176 1.35 6.43 -2.52
N LEU A 177 1.69 5.92 -3.70
CA LEU A 177 3.06 5.63 -4.09
C LEU A 177 3.93 6.90 -4.13
N PRO A 178 3.51 8.02 -4.75
CA PRO A 178 4.37 9.20 -4.84
C PRO A 178 4.67 9.81 -3.48
N ALA A 179 3.65 9.93 -2.63
CA ALA A 179 3.77 10.51 -1.29
C ALA A 179 4.68 9.67 -0.39
N THR A 180 4.38 8.38 -0.25
CA THR A 180 5.15 7.48 0.63
C THR A 180 6.61 7.33 0.19
N LEU A 181 6.87 7.31 -1.11
CA LEU A 181 8.21 7.20 -1.64
C LEU A 181 8.99 8.52 -1.51
N PHE A 182 8.35 9.67 -1.70
CA PHE A 182 8.96 10.96 -1.46
C PHE A 182 9.40 11.09 0.00
N ASP A 183 8.50 10.76 0.94
CA ASP A 183 8.80 10.78 2.37
C ASP A 183 9.93 9.80 2.72
N ALA A 184 9.92 8.59 2.17
CA ALA A 184 10.97 7.60 2.42
C ALA A 184 12.34 8.08 1.94
N ILE A 185 12.43 8.63 0.73
CA ILE A 185 13.66 9.19 0.18
C ILE A 185 14.12 10.40 1.00
N GLN A 186 13.19 11.29 1.37
CA GLN A 186 13.47 12.48 2.17
C GLN A 186 14.04 12.11 3.54
N VAL A 187 13.40 11.19 4.27
CA VAL A 187 13.86 10.73 5.58
C VAL A 187 15.22 10.04 5.48
N LEU A 188 15.44 9.22 4.45
CA LEU A 188 16.72 8.57 4.23
C LEU A 188 17.84 9.58 3.99
N MET A 189 17.61 10.57 3.13
CA MET A 189 18.58 11.63 2.85
C MET A 189 18.86 12.48 4.10
N MET A 190 17.82 12.92 4.80
CA MET A 190 17.93 13.66 6.06
C MET A 190 18.70 12.90 7.13
N THR A 191 18.47 11.59 7.24
CA THR A 191 19.18 10.76 8.22
C THR A 191 20.66 10.68 7.88
N VAL A 192 21.01 10.45 6.61
CA VAL A 192 22.40 10.38 6.15
C VAL A 192 23.09 11.74 6.30
N GLY A 193 22.43 12.81 5.85
CA GLY A 193 22.92 14.19 5.95
C GLY A 193 23.15 14.63 7.39
N SER A 194 22.21 14.33 8.30
CA SER A 194 22.34 14.59 9.73
C SER A 194 23.53 13.86 10.35
N ILE A 195 23.75 12.58 10.01
CA ILE A 195 24.91 11.83 10.50
C ILE A 195 26.23 12.48 10.04
N ILE A 196 26.33 12.85 8.75
CA ILE A 196 27.51 13.52 8.20
C ILE A 196 27.75 14.85 8.91
N THR A 197 26.70 15.65 9.08
CA THR A 197 26.72 16.95 9.75
C THR A 197 27.22 16.85 11.20
N ILE A 198 26.75 15.85 11.95
CA ILE A 198 27.20 15.60 13.33
C ILE A 198 28.70 15.30 13.37
N VAL A 199 29.20 14.48 12.44
CA VAL A 199 30.63 14.11 12.35
C VAL A 199 31.49 15.33 12.07
N ILE A 200 31.04 16.24 11.20
CA ILE A 200 31.78 17.46 10.83
C ILE A 200 31.83 18.46 12.00
N ILE A 201 30.69 18.71 12.65
CA ILE A 201 30.57 19.75 13.68
C ILE A 201 31.25 19.32 14.98
N ASN A 202 31.05 18.08 15.43
CA ASN A 202 31.60 17.60 16.68
C ASN A 202 31.99 16.10 16.60
N PRO A 203 33.25 15.80 16.24
CA PRO A 203 33.73 14.43 16.13
C PRO A 203 33.62 13.63 17.42
N TRP A 204 33.60 14.27 18.60
CA TRP A 204 33.42 13.54 19.86
C TRP A 204 32.00 12.97 20.00
N MET A 205 30.99 13.63 19.45
CA MET A 205 29.62 13.12 19.42
C MET A 205 29.48 11.88 18.52
N THR A 206 30.36 11.69 17.54
CA THR A 206 30.39 10.48 16.69
C THR A 206 30.63 9.22 17.50
N LEU A 207 31.40 9.32 18.59
CA LEU A 207 31.69 8.19 19.47
C LEU A 207 30.38 7.67 20.11
N LEU A 208 29.50 8.57 20.55
CA LEU A 208 28.17 8.20 21.05
C LEU A 208 27.31 7.53 19.96
N LEU A 209 27.35 8.04 18.72
CA LEU A 209 26.62 7.46 17.60
C LEU A 209 27.08 6.02 17.29
N ILE A 210 28.37 5.72 17.42
CA ILE A 210 28.93 4.38 17.25
C ILE A 210 28.42 3.39 18.31
N PHE A 211 28.24 3.84 19.55
CA PHE A 211 27.66 2.99 20.61
C PHE A 211 26.14 2.84 20.46
N LEU A 212 25.43 3.91 20.09
CA LEU A 212 23.97 3.94 20.06
C LEU A 212 23.40 3.33 18.76
N GLY A 213 24.10 3.43 17.63
CA GLY A 213 23.67 2.94 16.32
C GLY A 213 23.35 1.44 16.30
N PRO A 214 24.21 0.55 16.82
CA PRO A 214 23.92 -0.88 16.93
C PRO A 214 22.69 -1.17 17.80
N ALA A 215 22.51 -0.45 18.91
CA ALA A 215 21.35 -0.60 19.78
C ALA A 215 20.04 -0.24 19.05
N PHE A 216 20.04 0.87 18.29
CA PHE A 216 18.92 1.24 17.42
C PHE A 216 18.68 0.19 16.31
N CYS A 217 19.75 -0.36 15.70
CA CYS A 217 19.60 -1.42 14.70
C CYS A 217 18.95 -2.69 15.27
N LEU A 218 19.33 -3.09 16.49
CA LEU A 218 18.71 -4.21 17.18
C LEU A 218 17.24 -3.92 17.49
N LEU A 219 16.96 -2.76 18.06
CA LEU A 219 15.59 -2.33 18.38
C LEU A 219 14.72 -2.27 17.12
N TYR A 220 15.25 -1.73 16.02
CA TYR A 220 14.56 -1.70 14.73
C TYR A 220 14.25 -3.10 14.20
N ARG A 221 15.21 -4.04 14.29
CA ARG A 221 14.98 -5.43 13.88
C ARG A 221 13.88 -6.11 14.69
N TYR A 222 13.83 -5.88 15.99
CA TYR A 222 12.74 -6.40 16.84
C TYR A 222 11.41 -5.73 16.52
N TYR A 223 11.40 -4.40 16.42
CA TYR A 223 10.22 -3.61 16.08
C TYR A 223 9.62 -4.04 14.74
N LEU A 224 10.45 -4.22 13.70
CA LEU A 224 9.97 -4.58 12.37
C LEU A 224 9.30 -5.96 12.36
N ARG A 225 9.88 -6.95 13.05
CA ARG A 225 9.27 -8.28 13.19
C ARG A 225 7.93 -8.20 13.91
N SER A 226 7.86 -7.49 15.03
CA SER A 226 6.63 -7.34 15.80
C SER A 226 5.56 -6.56 15.03
N SER A 227 5.92 -5.47 14.36
CA SER A 227 5.01 -4.65 13.56
C SER A 227 4.44 -5.42 12.38
N GLN A 228 5.25 -6.25 11.71
CA GLN A 228 4.77 -7.12 10.63
C GLN A 228 3.77 -8.18 11.13
N GLN A 229 4.03 -8.81 12.27
CA GLN A 229 3.09 -9.77 12.87
C GLN A 229 1.80 -9.06 13.31
N LEU A 230 1.90 -7.88 13.91
CA LEU A 230 0.74 -7.08 14.31
C LEU A 230 -0.13 -6.72 13.11
N LYS A 231 0.47 -6.22 12.01
CA LYS A 231 -0.26 -5.94 10.76
C LYS A 231 -0.92 -7.19 10.17
N ARG A 232 -0.24 -8.35 10.26
CA ARG A 232 -0.82 -9.63 9.83
C ARG A 232 -2.01 -10.01 10.70
N MET A 233 -1.90 -9.88 12.03
CA MET A 233 -3.00 -10.15 12.96
C MET A 233 -4.19 -9.22 12.69
N GLU A 234 -3.95 -7.92 12.54
CA GLU A 234 -4.98 -6.92 12.18
C GLU A 234 -5.71 -7.32 10.88
N SER A 235 -4.96 -7.76 9.85
CA SER A 235 -5.54 -8.23 8.60
C SER A 235 -6.38 -9.51 8.78
N VAL A 236 -5.94 -10.45 9.62
CA VAL A 236 -6.66 -11.71 9.89
C VAL A 236 -7.94 -11.45 10.68
N THR A 237 -7.91 -10.58 11.69
CA THR A 237 -9.08 -10.26 12.52
C THR A 237 -10.12 -9.41 11.77
N ARG A 238 -9.70 -8.56 10.81
CA ARG A 238 -10.63 -7.76 10.00
C ARG A 238 -11.37 -8.57 8.92
N SER A 239 -10.77 -9.61 8.37
CA SER A 239 -11.37 -10.42 7.31
C SER A 239 -12.78 -10.98 7.64
N PRO A 240 -13.02 -11.61 8.81
CA PRO A 240 -14.34 -12.15 9.14
C PRO A 240 -15.42 -11.08 9.29
N ILE A 241 -15.07 -9.85 9.71
CA ILE A 241 -16.03 -8.74 9.81
C ILE A 241 -16.54 -8.37 8.42
N PHE A 242 -15.64 -8.21 7.45
CA PHE A 242 -16.03 -7.95 6.06
C PHE A 242 -16.84 -9.12 5.47
N GLY A 243 -16.45 -10.36 5.77
CA GLY A 243 -17.18 -11.56 5.34
C GLY A 243 -18.61 -11.62 5.88
N LEU A 244 -18.79 -11.35 7.18
CA LEU A 244 -20.11 -11.31 7.82
C LEU A 244 -20.94 -10.15 7.26
N PHE A 245 -20.34 -8.98 7.06
CA PHE A 245 -21.00 -7.82 6.48
C PHE A 245 -21.50 -8.08 5.05
N THR A 246 -20.65 -8.63 4.17
CA THR A 246 -21.03 -9.01 2.81
C THR A 246 -22.12 -10.09 2.80
N SER A 247 -22.01 -11.10 3.67
CA SER A 247 -23.03 -12.16 3.80
C SER A 247 -24.37 -11.60 4.29
N SER A 248 -24.34 -10.62 5.20
CA SER A 248 -25.54 -9.93 5.70
C SER A 248 -26.23 -9.13 4.60
N LEU A 249 -25.46 -8.43 3.75
CA LEU A 249 -26.00 -7.66 2.62
C LEU A 249 -26.66 -8.57 1.59
N ASN A 250 -26.00 -9.67 1.23
CA ASN A 250 -26.53 -10.62 0.25
C ASN A 250 -27.74 -11.41 0.79
N GLY A 251 -27.76 -11.72 2.09
CA GLY A 251 -28.83 -12.46 2.76
C GLY A 251 -29.91 -11.61 3.44
N LEU A 252 -29.96 -10.30 3.15
CA LEU A 252 -30.77 -9.34 3.92
C LEU A 252 -32.26 -9.69 3.96
N THR A 253 -32.80 -10.21 2.85
CA THR A 253 -34.19 -10.66 2.73
C THR A 253 -34.46 -11.86 3.64
N THR A 254 -33.57 -12.85 3.64
CA THR A 254 -33.65 -14.03 4.52
C THR A 254 -33.57 -13.64 5.99
N ILE A 255 -32.63 -12.77 6.37
CA ILE A 255 -32.49 -12.28 7.75
C ILE A 255 -33.77 -11.58 8.22
N ARG A 256 -34.40 -10.78 7.36
CA ARG A 256 -35.66 -10.10 7.67
C ARG A 256 -36.84 -11.07 7.75
N ALA A 257 -36.89 -12.07 6.87
CA ALA A 257 -37.95 -13.09 6.86
C ALA A 257 -37.93 -13.93 8.15
N PHE A 258 -36.75 -14.31 8.62
CA PHE A 258 -36.57 -15.10 9.85
C PHE A 258 -36.51 -14.27 11.15
N LYS A 259 -36.53 -12.93 11.06
CA LYS A 259 -36.46 -12.00 12.20
C LYS A 259 -35.24 -12.21 13.13
N VAL A 260 -34.09 -12.57 12.55
CA VAL A 260 -32.83 -12.86 13.28
C VAL A 260 -31.84 -11.67 13.27
N GLN A 261 -32.31 -10.44 13.09
CA GLN A 261 -31.46 -9.25 13.00
C GLN A 261 -30.62 -9.05 14.26
N ASN A 262 -31.22 -9.25 15.44
CA ASN A 262 -30.55 -9.03 16.72
C ASN A 262 -29.39 -10.01 16.95
N ASP A 263 -29.54 -11.26 16.54
CA ASP A 263 -28.49 -12.28 16.69
C ASP A 263 -27.32 -12.01 15.73
N MET A 264 -27.62 -11.52 14.54
CA MET A 264 -26.61 -11.11 13.58
C MET A 264 -25.85 -9.87 14.03
N ILE A 265 -26.55 -8.88 14.61
CA ILE A 265 -25.92 -7.70 15.22
C ILE A 265 -25.02 -8.11 16.39
N ARG A 266 -25.46 -9.03 17.26
CA ARG A 266 -24.61 -9.56 18.35
C ARG A 266 -23.36 -10.25 17.83
N SER A 267 -23.50 -11.06 16.78
CA SER A 267 -22.35 -11.75 16.15
C SER A 267 -21.37 -10.74 15.55
N PHE A 268 -21.88 -9.67 14.95
CA PHE A 268 -21.04 -8.57 14.42
C PHE A 268 -20.34 -7.79 15.53
N MET A 269 -21.03 -7.48 16.64
CA MET A 269 -20.42 -6.82 17.80
C MET A 269 -19.34 -7.70 18.45
N SER A 270 -19.58 -9.00 18.62
CA SER A 270 -18.59 -9.95 19.15
C SER A 270 -17.29 -9.97 18.33
N LEU A 271 -17.40 -9.90 16.99
CA LEU A 271 -16.23 -9.82 16.11
C LEU A 271 -15.48 -8.48 16.25
N ILE A 272 -16.18 -7.38 16.49
CA ILE A 272 -15.57 -6.07 16.74
C ILE A 272 -14.84 -6.08 18.09
N ASP A 273 -15.43 -6.65 19.13
CA ASP A 273 -14.84 -6.75 20.47
C ASP A 273 -13.58 -7.63 20.51
N THR A 274 -13.36 -8.45 19.48
CA THR A 274 -12.17 -9.30 19.32
C THR A 274 -10.97 -8.55 18.71
N ILE A 275 -11.16 -7.34 18.17
CA ILE A 275 -10.09 -6.47 17.66
C ILE A 275 -9.42 -5.71 18.81
#